data_AF-A0A0P8C0U7-F1
#
_entry.id   AF-A0A0P8C0U7-F1
#
_cell.length_a   1.000
_cell.length_b   1.000
_cell.length_c   1.000
_cell.angle_alpha   90.00
_cell.angle_beta   90.00
_cell.angle_gamma   90.00
#
_symmetry.space_group_name_H-M   'P 1'
#
loop_
_entity.id
_entity.type
_entity.pdbx_description
1 polymer ?
#
loop_
_entity_poly.entity_id
_entity_poly.type
_entity_poly.pdbx_seq_one_letter_code
_entity_poly.pdbx_strand_id
1 'polypeptide(L)'
;MRLEVITPADVCLDAEVLRIVAEAPEGYFGILPGHGDFVTDLVPGILVYELQDGVERFVALHSGTLVKCGSRVRAAVLGAVEGDDLGWLREKVETEFRQQDEDEREARDALARLEASMIRRFRELEGFSQ
;
A
#
# COMPACT_ATOMS: atom_id res chain seq x y z
N MET A 1 -3.27 3.85 -20.42
CA MET A 1 -2.39 2.89 -19.71
C MET A 1 -3.29 2.19 -18.72
N ARG A 2 -3.10 0.89 -18.48
CA ARG A 2 -4.05 0.13 -17.66
C ARG A 2 -3.63 0.16 -16.20
N LEU A 3 -4.49 0.67 -15.34
CA LEU A 3 -4.34 0.67 -13.89
C LEU A 3 -5.16 -0.50 -13.31
N GLU A 4 -4.51 -1.36 -12.55
CA GLU A 4 -5.15 -2.43 -11.77
C GLU A 4 -4.84 -2.20 -10.28
N VAL A 5 -5.88 -2.13 -9.44
CA VAL A 5 -5.73 -2.15 -7.97
C VAL A 5 -6.27 -3.48 -7.47
N ILE A 6 -5.39 -4.23 -6.81
CA ILE A 6 -5.62 -5.62 -6.44
C ILE A 6 -5.50 -5.72 -4.93
N THR A 7 -6.50 -6.32 -4.31
CA THR A 7 -6.52 -6.70 -2.90
C THR A 7 -6.38 -8.22 -2.78
N PRO A 8 -6.14 -8.77 -1.58
CA PRO A 8 -6.19 -10.22 -1.37
C PRO A 8 -7.56 -10.83 -1.68
N ALA A 9 -8.64 -10.05 -1.59
CA ALA A 9 -10.00 -10.52 -1.81
C ALA A 9 -10.37 -10.53 -3.29
N ASP A 10 -10.00 -9.48 -4.04
CA ASP A 10 -10.45 -9.24 -5.40
C ASP A 10 -9.62 -8.18 -6.15
N VAL A 11 -9.97 -7.95 -7.41
CA VAL A 11 -9.50 -6.78 -8.18
C VAL A 11 -10.51 -5.65 -7.96
N CYS A 12 -10.12 -4.64 -7.17
CA CYS A 12 -10.98 -3.53 -6.79
C CYS A 12 -11.15 -2.51 -7.92
N LEU A 13 -10.12 -2.31 -8.75
CA LEU A 13 -10.14 -1.39 -9.88
C LEU A 13 -9.39 -2.00 -11.06
N ASP A 14 -9.94 -1.87 -12.26
CA ASP A 14 -9.30 -2.22 -13.51
C ASP A 14 -9.78 -1.26 -14.62
N ALA A 15 -8.96 -0.26 -14.95
CA ALA A 15 -9.36 0.83 -15.83
C ALA A 15 -8.23 1.32 -16.74
N GLU A 16 -8.60 1.82 -17.92
CA GLU A 16 -7.69 2.59 -18.78
C GLU A 16 -7.63 4.05 -18.30
N VAL A 17 -6.45 4.49 -17.86
CA VAL A 17 -6.22 5.81 -17.29
C VAL A 17 -5.20 6.62 -18.10
N LEU A 18 -5.32 7.94 -18.02
CA LEU A 18 -4.41 8.91 -18.62
C LEU A 18 -3.25 9.24 -17.67
N ARG A 19 -3.51 9.32 -16.37
CA ARG A 19 -2.47 9.50 -15.35
C ARG A 19 -2.92 8.93 -14.01
N ILE A 20 -1.94 8.75 -13.13
CA ILE A 20 -2.19 8.50 -11.71
C ILE A 20 -1.34 9.41 -10.83
N VAL A 21 -1.80 9.67 -9.61
CA VAL A 21 -1.05 10.30 -8.52
C VAL A 21 -1.27 9.46 -7.28
N ALA A 22 -0.21 9.09 -6.59
CA ALA A 22 -0.26 8.29 -5.37
C ALA A 22 0.81 8.76 -4.36
N GLU A 23 0.78 8.20 -3.16
CA GLU A 23 1.69 8.52 -2.07
C GLU A 23 2.59 7.33 -1.75
N ALA A 24 3.90 7.58 -1.78
CA ALA A 24 4.95 6.68 -1.32
C ALA A 24 5.48 7.19 0.04
N PRO A 25 6.28 6.39 0.77
CA PRO A 25 6.92 6.85 2.01
C PRO A 25 7.74 8.14 1.85
N GLU A 26 8.30 8.38 0.66
CA GLU A 26 9.10 9.57 0.34
C GLU A 26 8.24 10.78 -0.10
N GLY A 27 6.92 10.60 -0.24
CA GLY A 27 5.95 11.62 -0.61
C GLY A 27 5.15 11.28 -1.86
N TYR A 28 4.54 12.31 -2.45
CA TYR A 28 3.66 12.16 -3.61
C TYR A 28 4.43 11.98 -4.91
N PHE A 29 3.92 11.10 -5.77
CA PHE A 29 4.44 10.88 -7.12
C PHE A 29 3.32 10.75 -8.13
N GLY A 30 3.62 11.09 -9.39
CA GLY A 30 2.69 10.99 -10.50
C GLY A 30 3.26 10.17 -11.66
N ILE A 31 2.43 9.33 -12.28
CA ILE A 31 2.82 8.54 -13.45
C ILE A 31 1.94 8.96 -14.63
N LEU A 32 2.62 9.34 -15.72
CA LEU A 32 2.04 9.67 -17.02
C LEU A 32 2.31 8.55 -18.04
N PRO A 33 1.62 8.52 -19.19
CA PRO A 33 1.87 7.54 -20.23
C PRO A 33 3.31 7.69 -20.76
N GLY A 34 4.00 6.57 -20.94
CA GLY A 34 5.40 6.56 -21.38
C GLY A 34 6.43 6.82 -20.28
N HIS A 35 6.02 6.95 -19.01
CA HIS A 35 6.94 6.90 -17.88
C HIS A 35 7.83 5.64 -17.95
N GLY A 36 9.03 5.66 -17.36
CA GLY A 36 9.89 4.48 -17.25
C GLY A 36 9.26 3.38 -16.38
N ASP A 37 9.81 2.18 -16.42
CA ASP A 37 9.42 1.13 -15.47
C ASP A 37 9.80 1.55 -14.05
N PHE A 38 8.89 1.30 -13.10
CA PHE A 38 8.93 1.89 -11.77
C PHE A 38 8.32 0.95 -10.74
N VAL A 39 8.93 0.88 -9.55
CA VAL A 39 8.41 0.12 -8.41
C VAL A 39 8.59 0.96 -7.16
N THR A 40 7.57 1.01 -6.31
CA THR A 40 7.61 1.71 -5.02
C THR A 40 6.65 1.07 -4.04
N ASP A 41 6.94 1.23 -2.76
CA ASP A 41 5.99 1.01 -1.70
C ASP A 41 4.92 2.12 -1.71
N LEU A 42 3.73 1.78 -1.22
CA LEU A 42 2.61 2.69 -1.00
C LEU A 42 2.32 2.76 0.49
N VAL A 43 2.02 3.96 0.98
CA VAL A 43 1.48 4.18 2.32
C VAL A 43 -0.05 4.29 2.28
N PRO A 44 -0.76 4.15 3.40
CA PRO A 44 -2.20 4.41 3.44
C PRO A 44 -2.52 5.83 2.98
N GLY A 45 -3.31 5.96 1.93
CA GLY A 45 -3.50 7.22 1.21
C GLY A 45 -4.58 7.14 0.15
N ILE A 46 -4.69 8.19 -0.67
CA ILE A 46 -5.64 8.26 -1.77
C ILE A 46 -4.85 8.26 -3.08
N LEU A 47 -5.15 7.30 -3.95
CA LEU A 47 -4.71 7.32 -5.33
C LEU A 47 -5.75 8.07 -6.16
N VAL A 48 -5.27 9.08 -6.87
CA VAL A 48 -6.05 9.84 -7.85
C VAL A 48 -5.73 9.29 -9.23
N TYR A 49 -6.74 9.05 -10.05
CA TYR A 49 -6.54 8.63 -11.43
C TYR A 49 -7.47 9.40 -12.37
N GLU A 50 -7.00 9.64 -13.59
CA GLU A 50 -7.77 10.34 -14.62
C GLU A 50 -8.19 9.34 -15.71
N LEU A 51 -9.49 9.27 -16.00
CA LEU A 51 -10.05 8.42 -17.05
C LEU A 51 -9.79 9.00 -18.45
N GLN A 52 -10.07 8.22 -19.49
CA GLN A 52 -9.87 8.64 -20.89
C GLN A 52 -10.72 9.84 -21.32
N ASP A 53 -11.82 10.11 -20.61
CA ASP A 53 -12.69 11.27 -20.82
C ASP A 53 -12.24 12.53 -20.06
N GLY A 54 -11.11 12.44 -19.32
CA GLY A 54 -10.55 13.52 -18.51
C GLY A 54 -11.18 13.65 -17.12
N VAL A 55 -12.08 12.75 -16.73
CA VAL A 55 -12.70 12.77 -15.39
C VAL A 55 -11.73 12.21 -14.36
N GLU A 56 -11.50 12.96 -13.28
CA GLU A 56 -10.75 12.48 -12.11
C GLU A 56 -11.61 11.60 -11.21
N ARG A 57 -11.00 10.53 -10.71
CA ARG A 57 -11.60 9.55 -9.82
C ARG A 57 -10.61 9.23 -8.69
N PHE A 58 -11.13 8.66 -7.61
CA PHE A 58 -10.39 8.46 -6.38
C PHE A 58 -10.56 7.03 -5.87
N VAL A 59 -9.48 6.48 -5.34
CA VAL A 59 -9.50 5.21 -4.61
C VAL A 59 -8.68 5.37 -3.34
N ALA A 60 -9.29 5.09 -2.19
CA ALA A 60 -8.57 4.96 -0.93
C ALA A 60 -7.80 3.64 -0.95
N LEU A 61 -6.51 3.69 -0.63
CA LEU A 61 -5.62 2.55 -0.58
C LEU A 61 -5.08 2.37 0.83
N HIS A 62 -5.01 1.12 1.27
CA HIS A 62 -4.09 0.72 2.33
C HIS A 62 -2.66 0.64 1.78
N SER A 63 -1.69 0.47 2.67
CA SER A 63 -0.30 0.15 2.31
C SER A 63 -0.19 -1.05 1.37
N GLY A 64 0.88 -1.05 0.58
CA GLY A 64 1.14 -2.08 -0.43
C GLY A 64 2.31 -1.73 -1.33
N THR A 65 2.31 -2.27 -2.54
CA THR A 65 3.36 -2.04 -3.55
C THR A 65 2.74 -1.70 -4.89
N LEU A 66 3.29 -0.67 -5.55
CA LEU A 66 2.95 -0.29 -6.91
C LEU A 66 4.07 -0.72 -7.86
N VAL A 67 3.70 -1.38 -8.96
CA VAL A 67 4.59 -1.77 -10.05
C VAL A 67 4.05 -1.25 -11.37
N LYS A 68 4.83 -0.42 -12.04
CA LYS A 68 4.61 0.00 -13.41
C LYS A 68 5.60 -0.72 -14.32
N CYS A 69 5.09 -1.50 -15.27
CA CYS A 69 5.88 -2.09 -16.36
C CYS A 69 5.21 -1.84 -17.72
N GLY A 70 5.92 -1.20 -18.65
CA GLY A 70 5.37 -0.85 -19.96
C GLY A 70 4.13 0.04 -19.84
N SER A 71 2.98 -0.42 -20.34
CA SER A 71 1.69 0.27 -20.29
C SER A 71 0.78 -0.17 -19.13
N ARG A 72 1.28 -1.00 -18.21
CA ARG A 72 0.52 -1.51 -17.06
C ARG A 72 1.05 -0.92 -15.76
N VAL A 73 0.13 -0.49 -14.92
CA VAL A 73 0.37 -0.06 -13.55
C VAL A 73 -0.47 -0.96 -12.65
N ARG A 74 0.17 -1.67 -11.72
CA ARG A 74 -0.52 -2.54 -10.77
C ARG A 74 -0.19 -2.11 -9.35
N ALA A 75 -1.21 -1.89 -8.54
CA ALA A 75 -1.07 -1.68 -7.11
C ALA A 75 -1.61 -2.91 -6.39
N ALA A 76 -0.72 -3.67 -5.73
CA ALA A 76 -1.11 -4.74 -4.83
C ALA A 76 -1.14 -4.17 -3.40
N VAL A 77 -2.32 -4.06 -2.82
CA VAL A 77 -2.56 -3.37 -1.54
C VAL A 77 -3.38 -4.25 -0.60
N LEU A 78 -3.28 -4.02 0.71
CA LEU A 78 -4.02 -4.81 1.71
C LEU A 78 -5.53 -4.56 1.67
N GLY A 79 -5.92 -3.35 1.28
CA GLY A 79 -7.32 -2.94 1.13
C GLY A 79 -7.44 -1.77 0.15
N ALA A 80 -8.57 -1.70 -0.54
CA ALA A 80 -8.88 -0.63 -1.47
C ALA A 80 -10.38 -0.36 -1.49
N VAL A 81 -10.75 0.91 -1.61
CA VAL A 81 -12.16 1.34 -1.72
C VAL A 81 -12.26 2.50 -2.70
N GLU A 82 -12.97 2.30 -3.81
CA GLU A 82 -13.30 3.38 -4.75
C GLU A 82 -14.44 4.24 -4.21
N GLY A 83 -14.41 5.55 -4.46
CA GLY A 83 -15.50 6.43 -4.09
C GLY A 83 -15.41 7.81 -4.75
N ASP A 84 -16.56 8.48 -4.82
CA ASP A 84 -16.68 9.81 -5.41
C ASP A 84 -16.64 10.93 -4.35
N ASP A 85 -16.83 10.56 -3.08
CA ASP A 85 -16.74 11.47 -1.94
C ASP A 85 -15.33 11.41 -1.33
N LEU A 86 -14.52 12.41 -1.67
CA LEU A 86 -13.16 12.53 -1.17
C LEU A 86 -13.07 12.71 0.35
N GLY A 87 -14.10 13.32 0.98
CA GLY A 87 -14.16 13.49 2.43
C GLY A 87 -14.32 12.15 3.13
N TRP A 88 -15.27 11.35 2.66
CA TRP A 88 -15.48 9.99 3.16
C TRP A 88 -14.26 9.09 2.93
N LEU A 89 -13.64 9.16 1.74
CA LEU A 89 -12.42 8.39 1.46
C LEU A 89 -11.26 8.76 2.40
N ARG A 90 -11.07 10.05 2.70
CA ARG A 90 -10.07 10.47 3.68
C ARG A 90 -10.36 9.91 5.06
N GLU A 91 -11.61 9.98 5.51
CA GLU A 91 -11.99 9.44 6.82
C GLU A 91 -11.68 7.93 6.90
N LYS A 92 -11.98 7.16 5.85
CA LYS A 92 -11.62 5.73 5.76
C LYS A 92 -10.11 5.49 5.86
N VAL A 93 -9.30 6.29 5.17
CA VAL A 93 -7.83 6.19 5.24
C VAL A 93 -7.32 6.47 6.65
N GLU A 94 -7.77 7.57 7.27
CA GLU A 94 -7.27 7.98 8.60
C GLU A 94 -7.71 7.01 9.71
N THR A 95 -8.98 6.60 9.70
CA THR A 95 -9.58 5.88 10.83
C THR A 95 -9.42 4.37 10.76
N GLU A 96 -9.37 3.80 9.55
CA GLU A 96 -9.27 2.36 9.37
C GLU A 96 -7.89 1.95 8.88
N PHE A 97 -7.44 2.47 7.74
CA PHE A 97 -6.21 1.97 7.13
C PHE A 97 -4.95 2.37 7.90
N ARG A 98 -4.84 3.63 8.35
CA ARG A 98 -3.67 4.04 9.15
C ARG A 98 -3.63 3.37 10.51
N GLN A 99 -4.77 3.30 11.20
CA GLN A 99 -4.83 2.63 12.50
C GLN A 99 -4.49 1.14 12.38
N GLN A 100 -5.00 0.44 11.37
CA GLN A 100 -4.68 -0.98 11.14
C GLN A 100 -3.20 -1.20 10.80
N ASP A 101 -2.63 -0.33 9.96
CA ASP A 101 -1.21 -0.39 9.59
C ASP A 101 -0.30 -0.18 10.82
N GLU A 102 -0.64 0.79 11.69
CA GLU A 102 0.06 1.04 12.95
C GLU A 102 -0.06 -0.14 13.92
N ASP A 103 -1.28 -0.63 14.17
CA ASP A 103 -1.53 -1.75 15.08
C ASP A 103 -0.79 -3.03 14.62
N GLU A 104 -0.81 -3.32 13.31
CA GLU A 104 -0.09 -4.45 12.73
C GLU A 104 1.42 -4.30 12.91
N ARG A 105 1.95 -3.10 12.68
CA ARG A 105 3.38 -2.80 12.85
C ARG A 105 3.82 -2.97 14.30
N GLU A 106 3.05 -2.45 15.25
CA GLU A 106 3.34 -2.59 16.68
C GLU A 106 3.32 -4.06 17.12
N ALA A 107 2.32 -4.82 16.67
CA ALA A 107 2.21 -6.25 16.99
C ALA A 107 3.41 -7.05 16.43
N ARG A 108 3.81 -6.79 15.19
CA ARG A 108 4.98 -7.42 14.55
C ARG A 108 6.28 -7.07 15.28
N ASP A 109 6.47 -5.81 15.67
CA ASP A 109 7.64 -5.37 16.42
C ASP A 109 7.72 -6.03 17.81
N ALA A 110 6.58 -6.14 18.50
CA ALA A 110 6.51 -6.83 19.78
C ALA A 110 6.87 -8.32 19.65
N LEU A 111 6.35 -9.00 18.62
CA LEU A 111 6.66 -10.40 18.34
C LEU A 111 8.16 -10.59 18.04
N ALA A 112 8.74 -9.78 17.16
CA ALA A 112 10.16 -9.84 16.82
C ALA A 112 11.07 -9.67 18.06
N ARG A 113 10.68 -8.78 18.98
CA ARG A 113 11.40 -8.60 20.27
C ARG A 113 11.28 -9.83 21.16
N LEU A 114 10.10 -10.45 21.24
CA LEU A 114 9.89 -11.68 21.99
C LEU A 114 10.75 -12.82 21.43
N GLU A 115 10.74 -13.03 20.12
CA GLU A 115 11.56 -14.04 19.43
C GLU A 115 13.05 -13.84 19.69
N ALA A 116 13.55 -12.61 19.54
CA ALA A 116 14.94 -12.28 19.83
C ALA A 116 15.32 -12.56 21.30
N SER A 117 14.41 -12.25 22.25
CA SER A 117 14.62 -12.51 23.67
C SER A 117 14.66 -14.01 23.99
N MET A 118 13.83 -14.82 23.32
CA MET A 118 13.79 -16.27 23.48
C MET A 118 15.10 -16.89 22.97
N ILE A 119 15.54 -16.53 21.77
CA ILE A 119 16.81 -17.02 21.19
C ILE A 119 17.97 -16.73 22.13
N ARG A 120 18.02 -15.52 22.70
CA ARG A 120 19.06 -15.13 23.66
C ARG A 120 19.02 -16.00 24.91
N ARG A 121 17.85 -16.22 25.52
CA ARG A 121 17.69 -17.05 26.72
C ARG A 121 18.06 -18.52 26.47
N PHE A 122 17.69 -19.08 25.33
CA PHE A 122 18.06 -20.46 24.97
C PHE A 122 19.58 -20.62 24.86
N ARG A 123 20.28 -19.67 24.22
CA ARG A 123 21.75 -19.67 24.14
C ARG A 123 22.42 -19.58 25.52
N GLU A 124 21.88 -18.74 26.41
CA GLU A 124 22.38 -18.64 27.79
C GLU A 124 22.23 -19.98 28.53
N LEU A 125 21.10 -20.70 28.36
CA LEU A 125 20.86 -22.00 28.99
C LEU A 125 21.74 -23.14 28.43
N GLU A 126 22.00 -23.17 27.12
CA GLU A 126 22.93 -24.15 26.52
C GLU A 126 24.40 -23.91 26.94
N GLY A 127 24.76 -22.66 27.25
CA GLY A 127 26.09 -22.29 27.74
C GLY A 127 26.43 -22.77 29.16
N PHE A 128 25.44 -23.20 29.96
CA PHE A 128 25.63 -23.76 31.31
C PHE A 128 25.85 -25.29 31.33
N SER A 129 26.02 -25.93 30.17
CA SER A 129 26.22 -27.39 30.06
C SER A 129 27.69 -27.83 29.90
N GLN A 130 28.67 -27.02 30.31
CA GLN A 130 30.09 -27.42 30.40
C GLN A 130 30.65 -27.19 31.80
#